data_AF-A0A534KXZ1-F1
#
_entry.id   AF-A0A534KXZ1-F1
#
_cell.length_a   1.000
_cell.length_b   1.000
_cell.length_c   1.000
_cell.angle_alpha   90.00
_cell.angle_beta   90.00
_cell.angle_gamma   90.00
#
_symmetry.space_group_name_H-M   'P 1'
#
loop_
_entity.id
_entity.type
_entity.pdbx_description
1 polymer ?
#
loop_
_entity_poly.entity_id
_entity_poly.type
_entity_poly.pdbx_seq_one_letter_code
_entity_poly.pdbx_strand_id
1 'polypeptide(L)'
;MHATLEITTQGCRGVDAFAATRLAAGTAFLVVAAASDLRTRGVRNPLWIGLGTLGLVILAAELLVESAPWPTWSLAGSAAVLFYAVFFGRPLFDEDGFHARPGRMGLFFAAAAMWIAPLGFAGIVASSVPIVELASMPVMLVVYQLMLRARLLAGGADAKCLMALTLLVPTYPHASPFPVFAADPRVQPAFQALFPFSFVVLVDAAVLQLVVPLGLFIYNLTRGDVGIQSFLGYRAALDPFPKHVRLMERITDRGEHVVVLRPKRDLDPRPEILKLREAGIQRAWVTPWVPFMVPLLGGFLLAFLAGNLLVAVLGAGR
;
A
#
# COMPACT_ATOMS: atom_id res chain seq x y z
N MET A 1 -55.23 13.37 -22.90
CA MET A 1 -54.05 12.49 -23.05
C MET A 1 -52.81 13.31 -22.75
N HIS A 2 -52.38 13.34 -21.49
CA HIS A 2 -51.14 14.02 -21.09
C HIS A 2 -50.01 12.99 -21.15
N ALA A 3 -49.13 13.15 -22.12
CA ALA A 3 -47.86 12.43 -22.16
C ALA A 3 -46.94 13.05 -21.11
N THR A 4 -46.80 12.39 -19.97
CA THR A 4 -45.71 12.62 -19.03
C THR A 4 -44.42 12.19 -19.70
N LEU A 5 -43.60 13.18 -20.05
CA LEU A 5 -42.19 13.01 -20.38
C LEU A 5 -41.50 12.42 -19.13
N GLU A 6 -41.35 11.10 -19.12
CA GLU A 6 -40.31 10.45 -18.31
C GLU A 6 -38.97 11.01 -18.80
N ILE A 7 -38.40 11.91 -18.01
CA ILE A 7 -36.99 12.24 -18.11
C ILE A 7 -36.26 11.00 -17.58
N THR A 8 -36.10 10.01 -18.46
CA THR A 8 -35.05 9.01 -18.32
C THR A 8 -33.77 9.82 -18.27
N THR A 9 -33.21 10.02 -17.07
CA THR A 9 -31.80 10.34 -16.92
C THR A 9 -31.06 9.16 -17.54
N GLN A 10 -30.80 9.26 -18.84
CA GLN A 10 -29.71 8.54 -19.48
C GLN A 10 -28.48 8.90 -18.65
N GLY A 11 -28.16 8.03 -17.70
CA GLY A 11 -26.96 8.15 -16.89
C GLY A 11 -25.81 8.34 -17.86
N CYS A 12 -25.17 9.50 -17.78
CA CYS A 12 -24.00 9.83 -18.56
C CYS A 12 -23.08 8.60 -18.58
N ARG A 13 -22.78 8.09 -19.78
CA ARG A 13 -21.74 7.09 -20.05
C ARG A 13 -20.32 7.60 -19.73
N GLY A 14 -20.20 8.62 -18.87
CA GLY A 14 -18.96 9.27 -18.47
C GLY A 14 -18.71 8.95 -17.00
N VAL A 15 -17.51 8.44 -16.73
CA VAL A 15 -16.81 8.33 -15.45
C VAL A 15 -17.67 8.59 -14.21
N ASP A 16 -17.89 7.56 -13.40
CA ASP A 16 -18.45 7.70 -12.04
C ASP A 16 -17.73 8.84 -11.29
N ALA A 17 -18.49 9.87 -10.90
CA ALA A 17 -17.95 11.06 -10.26
C ALA A 17 -17.20 10.72 -8.96
N PHE A 18 -17.64 9.68 -8.25
CA PHE A 18 -16.93 9.19 -7.07
C PHE A 18 -15.60 8.55 -7.44
N ALA A 19 -15.56 7.68 -8.45
CA ALA A 19 -14.30 7.11 -8.98
C ALA A 19 -13.31 8.19 -9.45
N ALA A 20 -13.77 9.22 -10.17
CA ALA A 20 -12.93 10.35 -10.59
C ALA A 20 -12.35 11.11 -9.38
N THR A 21 -13.19 11.39 -8.39
CA THR A 21 -12.78 12.10 -7.17
C THR A 21 -11.76 11.30 -6.37
N ARG A 22 -11.97 9.98 -6.25
CA ARG A 22 -11.04 9.05 -5.61
C ARG A 22 -9.69 8.99 -6.31
N LEU A 23 -9.69 8.91 -7.64
CA LEU A 23 -8.48 8.94 -8.44
C LEU A 23 -7.72 10.25 -8.23
N ALA A 24 -8.39 11.40 -8.39
CA ALA A 24 -7.78 12.70 -8.22
C ALA A 24 -7.19 12.91 -6.81
N ALA A 25 -7.96 12.57 -5.77
CA ALA A 25 -7.52 12.65 -4.39
C ALA A 25 -6.33 11.72 -4.10
N GLY A 26 -6.43 10.46 -4.51
CA GLY A 26 -5.38 9.46 -4.33
C GLY A 26 -4.08 9.87 -5.03
N THR A 27 -4.16 10.29 -6.29
CA THR A 27 -3.00 10.77 -7.05
C THR A 27 -2.38 12.00 -6.39
N ALA A 28 -3.17 13.00 -5.99
CA ALA A 28 -2.64 14.21 -5.35
C ALA A 28 -1.85 13.90 -4.07
N PHE A 29 -2.42 13.08 -3.18
CA PHE A 29 -1.76 12.70 -1.92
C PHE A 29 -0.54 11.81 -2.17
N LEU A 30 -0.61 10.86 -3.09
CA LEU A 30 0.50 9.98 -3.43
C LEU A 30 1.66 10.71 -4.11
N VAL A 31 1.39 11.73 -4.93
CA VAL A 31 2.43 12.60 -5.51
C VAL A 31 3.17 13.35 -4.39
N VAL A 32 2.44 13.92 -3.43
CA VAL A 32 3.03 14.58 -2.26
C VAL A 32 3.84 13.59 -1.42
N ALA A 33 3.33 12.37 -1.21
CA ALA A 33 4.03 11.31 -0.49
C ALA A 33 5.32 10.90 -1.21
N ALA A 34 5.26 10.67 -2.52
CA ALA A 34 6.40 10.31 -3.34
C ALA A 34 7.47 11.41 -3.36
N ALA A 35 7.07 12.67 -3.49
CA ALA A 35 7.98 13.82 -3.43
C ALA A 35 8.63 13.95 -2.04
N SER A 36 7.86 13.78 -0.97
CA SER A 36 8.37 13.76 0.41
C SER A 36 9.36 12.61 0.62
N ASP A 37 9.04 11.41 0.15
CA ASP A 37 9.88 10.23 0.32
C ASP A 37 11.19 10.34 -0.49
N LEU A 38 11.15 10.91 -1.69
CA LEU A 38 12.35 11.20 -2.48
C LEU A 38 13.28 12.21 -1.79
N ARG A 39 12.72 13.22 -1.13
CA ARG A 39 13.48 14.32 -0.51
C ARG A 39 13.98 14.00 0.89
N THR A 40 13.15 13.37 1.72
CA THR A 40 13.41 13.16 3.15
C THR A 40 13.37 11.70 3.60
N ARG A 41 13.13 10.75 2.70
CA ARG A 41 13.03 9.30 3.01
C ARG A 41 12.00 8.96 4.07
N GLY A 42 10.95 9.76 4.11
CA GLY A 42 9.89 9.65 5.10
C GLY A 42 8.71 10.51 4.71
N VAL A 43 7.53 10.05 5.14
CA VAL A 43 6.26 10.72 4.91
C VAL A 43 5.57 10.96 6.24
N ARG A 44 5.07 12.19 6.45
CA ARG A 44 4.49 12.60 7.72
C ARG A 44 3.10 11.97 7.93
N ASN A 45 2.82 11.53 9.15
CA ASN A 45 1.54 10.91 9.51
C ASN A 45 0.29 11.75 9.16
N PRO A 46 0.26 13.09 9.27
CA PRO A 46 -0.91 13.88 8.91
C PRO A 46 -1.38 13.70 7.47
N LEU A 47 -0.46 13.40 6.54
CA LEU A 47 -0.81 13.13 5.14
C LEU A 47 -1.71 11.88 5.04
N TRP A 48 -1.37 10.81 5.77
CA TRP A 48 -2.13 9.57 5.78
C TRP A 48 -3.47 9.72 6.48
N ILE A 49 -3.49 10.42 7.62
CA ILE A 49 -4.73 10.74 8.34
C ILE A 49 -5.66 11.55 7.42
N GLY A 50 -5.13 12.55 6.71
CA GLY A 50 -5.88 13.34 5.75
C GLY A 50 -6.47 12.50 4.62
N LEU A 51 -5.66 11.64 4.00
CA LEU A 51 -6.11 10.76 2.91
C LEU A 51 -7.21 9.79 3.35
N GLY A 52 -7.01 9.12 4.49
CA GLY A 52 -8.00 8.19 5.04
C GLY A 52 -9.29 8.88 5.47
N THR A 53 -9.20 10.07 6.06
CA THR A 53 -10.37 10.87 6.45
C THR A 53 -11.15 11.34 5.23
N LEU A 54 -10.45 11.80 4.18
CA LEU A 54 -11.08 12.16 2.91
C LEU A 54 -11.77 10.96 2.27
N GLY A 55 -11.13 9.78 2.30
CA GLY A 55 -11.73 8.53 1.84
C GLY A 55 -13.02 8.18 2.57
N LEU A 56 -13.03 8.28 3.90
CA LEU A 56 -14.25 8.06 4.70
C LEU A 56 -15.35 9.07 4.40
N VAL A 57 -15.01 10.34 4.15
CA VAL A 57 -16.00 11.37 3.77
C VAL A 57 -16.61 11.06 2.41
N ILE A 58 -15.79 10.68 1.42
CA ILE A 58 -16.27 10.29 0.09
C ILE A 58 -17.16 9.04 0.20
N LEU A 59 -16.73 8.03 0.96
CA LEU A 59 -17.52 6.82 1.20
C LEU A 59 -18.85 7.13 1.90
N ALA A 60 -18.83 7.95 2.95
CA ALA A 60 -20.07 8.36 3.63
C ALA A 60 -21.02 9.10 2.69
N ALA A 61 -20.51 9.99 1.82
CA ALA A 61 -21.32 10.68 0.83
C ALA A 61 -21.95 9.71 -0.18
N GLU A 62 -21.19 8.74 -0.69
CA GLU A 62 -21.70 7.68 -1.58
C GLU A 62 -22.79 6.85 -0.89
N LEU A 63 -22.55 6.39 0.35
CA LEU A 63 -23.53 5.62 1.12
C LEU A 63 -24.83 6.41 1.40
N LEU A 64 -24.75 7.73 1.56
CA LEU A 64 -25.93 8.59 1.70
C LEU A 64 -26.70 8.72 0.39
N VAL A 65 -25.99 8.95 -0.73
CA VAL A 65 -26.59 9.09 -2.07
C VAL A 65 -27.29 7.80 -2.49
N GLU A 66 -26.67 6.65 -2.21
CA GLU A 66 -27.22 5.33 -2.52
C GLU A 66 -28.27 4.84 -1.51
N SER A 67 -28.59 5.65 -0.48
CA SER A 67 -29.51 5.27 0.61
C SER A 67 -29.14 3.92 1.23
N ALA A 68 -27.84 3.71 1.45
CA ALA A 68 -27.30 2.42 1.81
C ALA A 68 -27.79 1.96 3.20
N PRO A 69 -28.10 0.66 3.35
CA PRO A 69 -28.68 0.14 4.58
C PRO A 69 -27.66 0.14 5.72
N TRP A 70 -28.14 0.03 6.97
CA TRP A 70 -27.27 0.02 8.16
C TRP A 70 -26.07 -0.95 8.12
N PRO A 71 -26.11 -2.15 7.47
CA PRO A 71 -24.96 -3.05 7.43
C PRO A 71 -23.74 -2.42 6.75
N THR A 72 -23.92 -1.62 5.69
CA THR A 72 -22.80 -0.98 4.97
C THR A 72 -22.13 0.10 5.83
N TRP A 73 -22.94 0.88 6.55
CA TRP A 73 -22.46 1.87 7.52
C TRP A 73 -21.66 1.23 8.66
N SER A 74 -22.10 0.07 9.13
CA SER A 74 -21.40 -0.68 10.19
C SER A 74 -20.02 -1.16 9.71
N LEU A 75 -19.92 -1.68 8.48
CA LEU A 75 -18.64 -2.09 7.88
C LEU A 75 -17.69 -0.91 7.68
N ALA A 76 -18.20 0.21 7.15
CA ALA A 76 -17.42 1.45 6.99
C ALA A 76 -16.93 1.98 8.36
N GLY A 77 -17.79 1.95 9.37
CA GLY A 77 -17.45 2.35 10.75
C GLY A 77 -16.39 1.43 11.38
N SER A 78 -16.49 0.11 11.17
CA SER A 78 -15.46 -0.85 11.60
C SER A 78 -14.10 -0.51 10.98
N ALA A 79 -14.06 -0.23 9.68
CA ALA A 79 -12.84 0.14 8.97
C ALA A 79 -12.26 1.46 9.50
N ALA A 80 -13.11 2.48 9.72
CA ALA A 80 -12.70 3.76 10.29
C ALA A 80 -12.06 3.60 11.68
N VAL A 81 -12.70 2.83 12.55
CA VAL A 81 -12.20 2.55 13.90
C VAL A 81 -10.81 1.89 13.86
N LEU A 82 -10.66 0.83 13.05
CA LEU A 82 -9.38 0.13 12.89
C LEU A 82 -8.29 1.03 12.33
N PHE A 83 -8.62 1.88 11.37
CA PHE A 83 -7.68 2.82 10.76
C PHE A 83 -7.16 3.85 11.77
N TYR A 84 -8.06 4.53 12.48
CA TYR A 84 -7.64 5.54 13.47
C TYR A 84 -6.92 4.92 14.67
N ALA A 85 -7.23 3.68 15.04
CA ALA A 85 -6.50 2.94 16.07
C ALA A 85 -5.00 2.74 15.75
N VAL A 86 -4.59 2.87 14.48
CA VAL A 86 -3.17 2.81 14.07
C VAL A 86 -2.42 4.09 14.44
N PHE A 87 -3.10 5.24 14.43
CA PHE A 87 -2.47 6.54 14.70
C PHE A 87 -2.58 6.96 16.16
N PHE A 88 -3.64 6.54 16.85
CA PHE A 88 -3.91 6.96 18.22
C PHE A 88 -3.60 5.85 19.24
N GLY A 89 -2.79 6.21 20.24
CA GLY A 89 -2.39 5.33 21.35
C GLY A 89 -1.22 4.39 21.03
N ARG A 90 -0.59 3.85 22.07
CA ARG A 90 0.52 2.88 21.91
C ARG A 90 -0.01 1.50 21.52
N PRO A 91 0.71 0.74 20.68
CA PRO A 91 0.25 -0.55 20.19
C PRO A 91 0.00 -1.56 21.33
N LEU A 92 -0.90 -2.51 21.09
CA LEU A 92 -1.18 -3.62 22.02
C LEU A 92 0.02 -4.57 22.15
N PHE A 93 0.83 -4.64 21.10
CA PHE A 93 2.05 -5.44 21.04
C PHE A 93 3.19 -4.50 20.70
N ASP A 94 4.21 -4.49 21.54
CA ASP A 94 5.46 -3.75 21.33
C ASP A 94 6.64 -4.74 21.37
N GLU A 95 7.88 -4.26 21.17
CA GLU A 95 9.08 -5.10 21.29
C GLU A 95 9.21 -5.75 22.69
N ASP A 96 8.65 -5.10 23.71
CA ASP A 96 8.61 -5.57 25.10
C ASP A 96 7.48 -6.57 25.40
N GLY A 97 6.62 -6.89 24.42
CA GLY A 97 5.54 -7.87 24.55
C GLY A 97 4.12 -7.30 24.50
N PHE A 98 3.16 -8.04 25.09
CA PHE A 98 1.73 -7.68 25.07
C PHE A 98 1.37 -6.75 26.23
N HIS A 99 0.76 -5.61 25.91
CA HIS A 99 0.28 -4.64 26.87
C HIS A 99 -1.26 -4.58 26.84
N ALA A 100 -1.90 -5.29 27.77
CA ALA A 100 -3.35 -5.27 27.94
C ALA A 100 -3.84 -3.87 28.33
N ARG A 101 -4.43 -3.15 27.37
CA ARG A 101 -5.00 -1.82 27.58
C ARG A 101 -6.50 -1.89 27.34
N PRO A 102 -7.34 -1.85 28.38
CA PRO A 102 -8.76 -2.14 28.26
C PRO A 102 -9.47 -1.22 27.26
N GLY A 103 -9.14 0.09 27.25
CA GLY A 103 -9.73 1.03 26.28
C GLY A 103 -9.38 0.71 24.83
N ARG A 104 -8.13 0.35 24.54
CA ARG A 104 -7.72 -0.04 23.17
C ARG A 104 -8.31 -1.39 22.78
N MET A 105 -8.32 -2.37 23.69
CA MET A 105 -8.95 -3.67 23.45
C MET A 105 -10.44 -3.51 23.16
N GLY A 106 -11.14 -2.69 23.94
CA GLY A 106 -12.56 -2.37 23.72
C GLY A 106 -12.82 -1.80 22.33
N LEU A 107 -11.93 -0.95 21.81
CA LEU A 107 -12.02 -0.43 20.45
C LEU A 107 -11.92 -1.52 19.38
N PHE A 108 -10.99 -2.47 19.54
CA PHE A 108 -10.86 -3.62 18.62
C PHE A 108 -12.05 -4.57 18.71
N PHE A 109 -12.57 -4.82 19.92
CA PHE A 109 -13.79 -5.62 20.10
C PHE A 109 -15.02 -4.93 19.49
N ALA A 110 -15.14 -3.61 19.62
CA ALA A 110 -16.20 -2.84 18.99
C ALA A 110 -16.10 -2.93 17.46
N ALA A 111 -14.90 -2.74 16.88
CA ALA A 111 -14.69 -2.90 15.45
C ALA A 111 -15.03 -4.32 14.96
N ALA A 112 -14.67 -5.35 15.73
CA ALA A 112 -15.01 -6.74 15.41
C ALA A 112 -16.53 -6.97 15.45
N ALA A 113 -17.22 -6.45 16.47
CA ALA A 113 -18.69 -6.53 16.57
C ALA A 113 -19.38 -5.83 15.38
N MET A 114 -18.89 -4.64 15.00
CA MET A 114 -19.39 -3.89 13.83
C MET A 114 -19.12 -4.62 12.51
N TRP A 115 -18.09 -5.46 12.43
CA TRP A 115 -17.82 -6.26 11.24
C TRP A 115 -18.67 -7.54 11.18
N ILE A 116 -18.86 -8.21 12.32
CA ILE A 116 -19.61 -9.48 12.40
C ILE A 116 -21.12 -9.25 12.29
N ALA A 117 -21.67 -8.23 12.94
CA ALA A 117 -23.11 -8.01 12.99
C ALA A 117 -23.77 -7.94 11.59
N PRO A 118 -23.25 -7.18 10.61
CA PRO A 118 -23.73 -7.17 9.22
C PRO A 118 -23.85 -8.55 8.56
N LEU A 119 -22.92 -9.47 8.86
CA LEU A 119 -22.88 -10.79 8.24
C LEU A 119 -24.07 -11.67 8.66
N GLY A 120 -24.59 -11.47 9.88
CA GLY A 120 -25.78 -12.17 10.37
C GLY A 120 -27.08 -11.72 9.69
N PHE A 121 -27.07 -10.59 8.99
CA PHE A 121 -28.21 -10.05 8.24
C PHE A 121 -27.98 -10.08 6.72
N ALA A 122 -26.84 -10.64 6.29
CA ALA A 122 -26.53 -10.82 4.87
C ALA A 122 -27.60 -11.73 4.22
N GLY A 123 -28.27 -11.22 3.20
CA GLY A 123 -29.35 -11.93 2.49
C GLY A 123 -30.78 -11.61 2.98
N ILE A 124 -30.93 -10.93 4.12
CA ILE A 124 -32.23 -10.40 4.59
C ILE A 124 -32.42 -8.96 4.09
N VAL A 125 -31.34 -8.20 4.11
CA VAL A 125 -31.33 -6.80 3.70
C VAL A 125 -30.79 -6.71 2.28
N ALA A 126 -31.65 -6.35 1.32
CA ALA A 126 -31.22 -6.06 -0.04
C ALA A 126 -30.31 -4.81 -0.03
N SER A 127 -29.16 -4.91 -0.68
CA SER A 127 -28.22 -3.79 -0.83
C SER A 127 -27.88 -3.59 -2.29
N SER A 128 -27.89 -2.33 -2.74
CA SER A 128 -27.32 -1.89 -4.02
C SER A 128 -25.79 -1.99 -4.02
N VAL A 129 -25.18 -1.88 -2.83
CA VAL A 129 -23.73 -1.82 -2.63
C VAL A 129 -23.14 -3.23 -2.45
N PRO A 130 -21.96 -3.54 -3.02
CA PRO A 130 -21.30 -4.83 -2.83
C PRO A 130 -20.79 -5.03 -1.38
N ILE A 131 -21.62 -5.65 -0.54
CA ILE A 131 -21.31 -5.92 0.89
C ILE A 131 -20.00 -6.67 1.07
N VAL A 132 -19.68 -7.62 0.18
CA VAL A 132 -18.46 -8.44 0.27
C VAL A 132 -17.20 -7.59 0.11
N GLU A 133 -17.21 -6.64 -0.82
CA GLU A 133 -16.08 -5.72 -1.04
C GLU A 133 -15.90 -4.78 0.16
N LEU A 134 -16.98 -4.21 0.69
CA LEU A 134 -16.90 -3.41 1.92
C LEU A 134 -16.45 -4.22 3.13
N ALA A 135 -16.88 -5.48 3.25
CA ALA A 135 -16.45 -6.37 4.32
C ALA A 135 -14.94 -6.70 4.22
N SER A 136 -14.34 -6.56 3.04
CA SER A 136 -12.90 -6.72 2.86
C SER A 136 -12.10 -5.56 3.48
N MET A 137 -12.68 -4.36 3.65
CA MET A 137 -11.92 -3.19 4.15
C MET A 137 -11.36 -3.42 5.57
N PRO A 138 -12.17 -3.80 6.59
CA PRO A 138 -11.65 -4.06 7.93
C PRO A 138 -10.65 -5.22 7.95
N VAL A 139 -10.91 -6.26 7.14
CA VAL A 139 -10.00 -7.41 6.99
C VAL A 139 -8.64 -6.94 6.47
N MET A 140 -8.62 -6.14 5.41
CA MET A 140 -7.37 -5.63 4.82
C MET A 140 -6.60 -4.72 5.78
N LEU A 141 -7.28 -3.92 6.59
CA LEU A 141 -6.61 -3.11 7.63
C LEU A 141 -5.89 -4.00 8.67
N VAL A 142 -6.50 -5.12 9.05
CA VAL A 142 -5.85 -6.11 9.93
C VAL A 142 -4.71 -6.80 9.20
N VAL A 143 -4.91 -7.23 7.94
CA VAL A 143 -3.87 -7.87 7.11
C VAL A 143 -2.64 -6.97 6.98
N TYR A 144 -2.80 -5.68 6.66
CA TYR A 144 -1.67 -4.77 6.56
C TYR A 144 -0.95 -4.55 7.89
N GLN A 145 -1.67 -4.55 9.03
CA GLN A 145 -1.04 -4.53 10.34
C GLN A 145 -0.23 -5.81 10.58
N LEU A 146 -0.75 -6.99 10.21
CA LEU A 146 -0.05 -8.26 10.32
C LEU A 146 1.18 -8.31 9.40
N MET A 147 1.07 -7.84 8.16
CA MET A 147 2.18 -7.76 7.22
C MET A 147 3.31 -6.86 7.72
N LEU A 148 2.97 -5.73 8.35
CA LEU A 148 3.94 -4.85 8.99
C LEU A 148 4.66 -5.57 10.14
N ARG A 149 3.92 -6.31 10.98
CA ARG A 149 4.49 -7.08 12.10
C ARG A 149 5.37 -8.24 11.62
N ALA A 150 4.95 -8.93 10.57
CA ALA A 150 5.72 -9.99 9.93
C ALA A 150 6.94 -9.47 9.15
N ARG A 151 7.17 -8.13 9.14
CA ARG A 151 8.25 -7.47 8.37
C ARG A 151 8.18 -7.76 6.86
N LEU A 152 6.98 -8.08 6.35
CA LEU A 152 6.72 -8.22 4.92
C LEU A 152 6.66 -6.85 4.25
N LEU A 153 6.12 -5.85 4.95
CA LEU A 153 6.17 -4.45 4.53
C LEU A 153 7.43 -3.80 5.09
N ALA A 154 8.21 -3.18 4.20
CA ALA A 154 9.47 -2.56 4.57
C ALA A 154 9.24 -1.38 5.53
N GLY A 155 8.24 -0.53 5.27
CA GLY A 155 8.00 0.70 6.04
C GLY A 155 6.65 0.75 6.72
N GLY A 156 6.61 1.40 7.89
CA GLY A 156 5.35 1.81 8.52
C GLY A 156 4.59 2.87 7.70
N ALA A 157 5.28 3.62 6.83
CA ALA A 157 4.64 4.56 5.91
C ALA A 157 3.87 3.81 4.81
N ASP A 158 4.44 2.75 4.24
CA ASP A 158 3.81 1.91 3.21
C ASP A 158 2.50 1.31 3.73
N ALA A 159 2.54 0.73 4.94
CA ALA A 159 1.36 0.15 5.59
C ALA A 159 0.26 1.19 5.80
N LYS A 160 0.60 2.39 6.31
CA LYS A 160 -0.37 3.48 6.52
C LYS A 160 -0.95 3.98 5.20
N CYS A 161 -0.15 4.03 4.15
CA CYS A 161 -0.61 4.41 2.82
C CYS A 161 -1.65 3.40 2.31
N LEU A 162 -1.33 2.10 2.34
CA LEU A 162 -2.24 1.04 1.90
C LEU A 162 -3.54 1.03 2.71
N MET A 163 -3.46 1.23 4.03
CA MET A 163 -4.63 1.36 4.89
C MET A 163 -5.49 2.58 4.51
N ALA A 164 -4.88 3.72 4.20
CA ALA A 164 -5.60 4.90 3.74
C ALA A 164 -6.24 4.68 2.35
N LEU A 165 -5.55 3.99 1.45
CA LEU A 165 -6.09 3.62 0.14
C LEU A 165 -7.28 2.66 0.25
N THR A 166 -7.28 1.73 1.20
CA THR A 166 -8.44 0.86 1.48
C THR A 166 -9.69 1.68 1.84
N LEU A 167 -9.52 2.81 2.54
CA LEU A 167 -10.65 3.68 2.88
C LEU A 167 -11.06 4.61 1.74
N LEU A 168 -10.10 5.03 0.91
CA LEU A 168 -10.34 5.91 -0.22
C LEU A 168 -11.07 5.19 -1.36
N VAL A 169 -10.63 3.97 -1.68
CA VAL A 169 -11.09 3.17 -2.81
C VAL A 169 -11.49 1.79 -2.28
N PRO A 170 -12.65 1.69 -1.62
CA PRO A 170 -13.10 0.46 -0.97
C PRO A 170 -13.60 -0.59 -1.96
N THR A 171 -14.09 -0.15 -3.11
CA THR A 171 -14.62 -0.97 -4.20
C THR A 171 -13.82 -0.71 -5.46
N TYR A 172 -13.85 -1.66 -6.40
CA TYR A 172 -13.16 -1.49 -7.67
C TYR A 172 -13.76 -0.32 -8.48
N PRO A 173 -12.93 0.61 -8.98
CA PRO A 173 -13.43 1.73 -9.76
C PRO A 173 -13.94 1.23 -11.12
N HIS A 174 -15.19 1.57 -11.44
CA HIS A 174 -15.79 1.33 -12.75
C HIS A 174 -15.85 2.65 -13.52
N ALA A 175 -14.85 2.91 -14.36
CA ALA A 175 -14.77 4.16 -15.12
C ALA A 175 -14.53 3.87 -16.60
N SER A 176 -15.58 3.59 -17.37
CA SER A 176 -15.46 3.31 -18.81
C SER A 176 -14.60 4.38 -19.52
N PRO A 177 -13.53 4.01 -20.25
CA PRO A 177 -13.14 2.68 -20.74
C PRO A 177 -12.20 1.85 -19.84
N PHE A 178 -11.92 2.29 -18.62
CA PHE A 178 -11.01 1.66 -17.66
C PHE A 178 -11.75 0.88 -16.56
N PRO A 179 -11.14 -0.18 -16.00
CA PRO A 179 -9.81 -0.73 -16.33
C PRO A 179 -9.76 -1.44 -17.70
N VAL A 180 -8.60 -1.35 -18.39
CA VAL A 180 -8.37 -2.02 -19.69
C VAL A 180 -8.45 -3.54 -19.57
N PHE A 181 -7.89 -4.10 -18.50
CA PHE A 181 -7.93 -5.54 -18.22
C PHE A 181 -8.99 -5.82 -17.17
N ALA A 182 -10.08 -6.45 -17.59
CA ALA A 182 -11.14 -6.96 -16.71
C ALA A 182 -11.03 -8.49 -16.58
N ALA A 183 -11.24 -8.99 -15.36
CA ALA A 183 -11.36 -10.43 -15.14
C ALA A 183 -12.61 -10.98 -15.83
N ASP A 184 -12.61 -12.28 -16.18
CA ASP A 184 -13.83 -12.91 -16.70
C ASP A 184 -15.00 -12.68 -15.71
N PRO A 185 -16.20 -12.27 -16.20
CA PRO A 185 -17.36 -12.00 -15.34
C PRO A 185 -17.72 -13.12 -14.36
N ARG A 186 -17.35 -14.37 -14.65
CA ARG A 186 -17.59 -15.52 -13.77
C ARG A 186 -16.71 -15.53 -12.53
N VAL A 187 -15.47 -15.07 -12.65
CA VAL A 187 -14.48 -15.10 -11.55
C VAL A 187 -14.33 -13.73 -10.89
N GLN A 188 -14.79 -12.66 -11.54
CA GLN A 188 -14.65 -11.28 -11.08
C GLN A 188 -15.13 -11.06 -9.63
N PRO A 189 -16.31 -11.52 -9.19
CA PRO A 189 -16.76 -11.27 -7.80
C PRO A 189 -15.86 -11.94 -6.76
N ALA A 190 -15.46 -13.20 -7.01
CA ALA A 190 -14.54 -13.91 -6.14
C ALA A 190 -13.17 -13.23 -6.10
N PHE A 191 -12.69 -12.78 -7.26
CA PHE A 191 -11.41 -12.11 -7.40
C PHE A 191 -11.38 -10.75 -6.68
N GLN A 192 -12.42 -9.94 -6.80
CA GLN A 192 -12.53 -8.65 -6.09
C GLN A 192 -12.60 -8.84 -4.57
N ALA A 193 -13.23 -9.92 -4.10
CA ALA A 193 -13.26 -10.27 -2.68
C ALA A 193 -11.90 -10.73 -2.13
N LEU A 194 -11.16 -11.53 -2.92
CA LEU A 194 -9.84 -12.06 -2.55
C LEU A 194 -8.70 -11.05 -2.69
N PHE A 195 -8.82 -10.15 -3.67
CA PHE A 195 -7.83 -9.13 -3.98
C PHE A 195 -8.50 -7.75 -3.94
N PRO A 196 -8.71 -7.13 -2.77
CA PRO A 196 -9.24 -5.78 -2.69
C PRO A 196 -8.34 -4.78 -3.40
N PHE A 197 -8.90 -3.64 -3.83
CA PHE A 197 -8.21 -2.68 -4.69
C PHE A 197 -6.84 -2.24 -4.14
N SER A 198 -6.75 -1.90 -2.85
CA SER A 198 -5.48 -1.51 -2.21
C SER A 198 -4.42 -2.61 -2.25
N PHE A 199 -4.82 -3.88 -2.26
CA PHE A 199 -3.89 -5.00 -2.40
C PHE A 199 -3.38 -5.16 -3.84
N VAL A 200 -4.24 -4.91 -4.83
CA VAL A 200 -3.81 -4.83 -6.24
C VAL A 200 -2.76 -3.75 -6.42
N VAL A 201 -2.98 -2.57 -5.85
CA VAL A 201 -2.00 -1.47 -5.87
C VAL A 201 -0.66 -1.91 -5.28
N LEU A 202 -0.66 -2.67 -4.19
CA LEU A 202 0.56 -3.21 -3.60
C LEU A 202 1.28 -4.18 -4.55
N VAL A 203 0.54 -5.08 -5.19
CA VAL A 203 1.11 -6.05 -6.13
C VAL A 203 1.71 -5.34 -7.34
N ASP A 204 0.97 -4.41 -7.95
CA ASP A 204 1.44 -3.64 -9.11
C ASP A 204 2.68 -2.81 -8.74
N ALA A 205 2.69 -2.19 -7.56
CA ALA A 205 3.84 -1.49 -7.04
C ALA A 205 5.05 -2.41 -6.82
N ALA A 206 4.83 -3.64 -6.32
CA ALA A 206 5.90 -4.63 -6.16
C ALA A 206 6.47 -5.09 -7.51
N VAL A 207 5.63 -5.26 -8.53
CA VAL A 207 6.07 -5.56 -9.90
C VAL A 207 6.89 -4.41 -10.47
N LEU A 208 6.43 -3.17 -10.34
CA LEU A 208 7.20 -1.98 -10.76
C LEU A 208 8.53 -1.87 -10.00
N GLN A 209 8.54 -2.24 -8.73
CA GLN A 209 9.75 -2.22 -7.90
C GLN A 209 10.81 -3.22 -8.39
N LEU A 210 10.45 -4.26 -9.15
CA LEU A 210 11.38 -5.22 -9.75
C LEU A 210 12.30 -4.57 -10.80
N VAL A 211 11.92 -3.41 -11.35
CA VAL A 211 12.78 -2.63 -12.26
C VAL A 211 14.09 -2.24 -11.59
N VAL A 212 14.10 -2.00 -10.27
CA VAL A 212 15.31 -1.57 -9.57
C VAL A 212 16.39 -2.64 -9.48
N PRO A 213 16.15 -3.86 -8.96
CA PRO A 213 17.17 -4.89 -8.95
C PRO A 213 17.62 -5.29 -10.35
N LEU A 214 16.72 -5.27 -11.35
CA LEU A 214 17.08 -5.51 -12.75
C LEU A 214 17.98 -4.41 -13.31
N GLY A 215 17.65 -3.14 -13.04
CA GLY A 215 18.46 -1.99 -13.45
C GLY A 215 19.83 -1.97 -12.79
N LEU A 216 19.92 -2.31 -11.50
CA LEU A 216 21.19 -2.46 -10.78
C LEU A 216 22.04 -3.59 -11.36
N PHE A 217 21.42 -4.73 -11.67
CA PHE A 217 22.13 -5.85 -12.29
C PHE A 217 22.74 -5.46 -13.63
N ILE A 218 21.96 -4.82 -14.51
CA ILE A 218 22.45 -4.33 -15.81
C ILE A 218 23.56 -3.29 -15.61
N TYR A 219 23.37 -2.33 -14.70
CA TYR A 219 24.37 -1.32 -14.39
C TYR A 219 25.70 -1.94 -13.92
N ASN A 220 25.66 -2.91 -13.02
CA ASN A 220 26.86 -3.58 -12.52
C ASN A 220 27.51 -4.49 -13.58
N LEU A 221 26.72 -5.13 -14.43
CA LEU A 221 27.20 -5.93 -15.55
C LEU A 221 28.05 -5.09 -16.51
N THR A 222 27.62 -3.87 -16.82
CA THR A 222 28.41 -2.93 -17.66
C THR A 222 29.74 -2.51 -17.04
N ARG A 223 29.91 -2.70 -15.72
CA ARG A 223 31.14 -2.34 -14.98
C ARG A 223 32.01 -3.54 -14.60
N GLY A 224 31.59 -4.76 -14.99
CA GLY A 224 32.29 -5.99 -14.63
C GLY A 224 32.13 -6.43 -13.18
N ASP A 225 31.26 -5.79 -12.40
CA ASP A 225 30.99 -6.11 -11.00
C ASP A 225 29.89 -7.19 -10.91
N VAL A 226 30.26 -8.46 -11.12
CA VAL A 226 29.30 -9.59 -11.15
C VAL A 226 29.29 -10.38 -9.82
N GLY A 227 28.09 -10.66 -9.30
CA GLY A 227 27.86 -11.41 -8.07
C GLY A 227 26.40 -11.32 -7.62
N ILE A 228 25.98 -12.11 -6.63
CA ILE A 228 24.59 -12.04 -6.11
C ILE A 228 24.26 -10.63 -5.57
N GLN A 229 25.28 -9.91 -5.09
CA GLN A 229 25.19 -8.54 -4.58
C GLN A 229 24.79 -7.54 -5.67
N SER A 230 25.05 -7.84 -6.95
CA SER A 230 24.82 -6.90 -8.06
C SER A 230 23.34 -6.63 -8.35
N PHE A 231 22.43 -7.49 -7.86
CA PHE A 231 20.99 -7.23 -7.89
C PHE A 231 20.53 -6.29 -6.76
N LEU A 232 21.30 -6.17 -5.68
CA LEU A 232 20.86 -5.49 -4.45
C LEU A 232 21.61 -4.19 -4.17
N GLY A 233 22.74 -3.97 -4.83
CA GLY A 233 23.58 -2.80 -4.61
C GLY A 233 24.52 -2.55 -5.77
N TYR A 234 25.41 -1.58 -5.61
CA TYR A 234 26.47 -1.25 -6.56
C TYR A 234 27.75 -0.88 -5.79
N ARG A 235 28.90 -0.90 -6.47
CA ARG A 235 30.16 -0.47 -5.86
C ARG A 235 30.32 1.04 -5.89
N ALA A 236 30.34 1.67 -4.71
CA ALA A 236 30.57 3.10 -4.53
C ALA A 236 31.93 3.40 -3.90
N ALA A 237 32.46 4.59 -4.17
CA ALA A 237 33.61 5.12 -3.44
C ALA A 237 33.22 5.43 -1.99
N LEU A 238 34.17 5.22 -1.07
CA LEU A 238 33.98 5.56 0.34
C LEU A 238 34.21 7.05 0.64
N ASP A 239 34.82 7.79 -0.30
CA ASP A 239 35.12 9.22 -0.18
C ASP A 239 34.94 9.93 -1.53
N PRO A 240 33.89 10.77 -1.72
CA PRO A 240 32.78 11.01 -0.79
C PRO A 240 31.80 9.83 -0.75
N PHE A 241 31.30 9.50 0.44
CA PHE A 241 30.26 8.47 0.59
C PHE A 241 28.90 8.98 0.05
N PRO A 242 28.21 8.20 -0.82
CA PRO A 242 26.96 8.66 -1.41
C PRO A 242 25.85 8.86 -0.37
N LYS A 243 24.94 9.80 -0.64
CA LYS A 243 23.74 9.99 0.17
C LYS A 243 22.72 8.89 -0.11
N HIS A 244 21.88 8.57 0.87
CA HIS A 244 20.77 7.61 0.74
C HIS A 244 21.17 6.20 0.29
N VAL A 245 22.38 5.76 0.65
CA VAL A 245 22.81 4.37 0.47
C VAL A 245 23.12 3.76 1.84
N ARG A 246 23.05 2.43 1.92
CA ARG A 246 23.50 1.68 3.08
C ARG A 246 24.72 0.86 2.71
N LEU A 247 25.73 0.88 3.57
CA LEU A 247 26.92 0.07 3.41
C LEU A 247 26.57 -1.41 3.56
N MET A 248 27.01 -2.25 2.62
CA MET A 248 26.80 -3.69 2.67
C MET A 248 28.04 -4.43 3.16
N GLU A 249 29.22 -3.83 3.09
CA GLU A 249 30.47 -4.46 3.52
C GLU A 249 30.85 -4.05 4.92
N ARG A 250 31.28 -5.02 5.73
CA ARG A 250 31.87 -4.75 7.05
C ARG A 250 33.03 -5.67 7.32
N ILE A 251 33.93 -5.22 8.20
CA ILE A 251 35.01 -6.04 8.75
C ILE A 251 34.59 -6.48 10.15
N THR A 252 34.48 -7.79 10.33
CA THR A 252 34.14 -8.40 11.61
C THR A 252 35.30 -8.27 12.59
N ASP A 253 35.07 -8.38 13.91
CA ASP A 253 36.14 -8.27 14.91
C ASP A 253 37.23 -9.35 14.77
N ARG A 254 36.96 -10.40 13.98
CA ARG A 254 37.91 -11.46 13.58
C ARG A 254 38.79 -11.09 12.37
N GLY A 255 38.62 -9.90 11.79
CA GLY A 255 39.33 -9.46 10.58
C GLY A 255 38.73 -9.97 9.26
N GLU A 256 37.62 -10.70 9.29
CA GLU A 256 36.95 -11.22 8.09
C GLU A 256 36.13 -10.13 7.39
N HIS A 257 36.31 -10.01 6.07
CA HIS A 257 35.50 -9.15 5.20
C HIS A 257 34.20 -9.85 4.82
N VAL A 258 33.08 -9.28 5.24
CA VAL A 258 31.76 -9.91 5.06
C VAL A 258 30.82 -8.94 4.36
N VAL A 259 30.09 -9.45 3.36
CA VAL A 259 29.01 -8.70 2.70
C VAL A 259 27.68 -9.06 3.33
N VAL A 260 27.05 -8.08 3.97
CA VAL A 260 25.71 -8.16 4.53
C VAL A 260 24.72 -7.68 3.47
N LEU A 261 23.93 -8.62 2.92
CA LEU A 261 22.94 -8.32 1.89
C LEU A 261 21.82 -7.37 2.35
N ARG A 262 21.49 -7.41 3.64
CA ARG A 262 20.45 -6.58 4.27
C ARG A 262 21.00 -5.88 5.51
N PRO A 263 21.70 -4.75 5.36
CA PRO A 263 22.23 -4.00 6.50
C PRO A 263 21.10 -3.42 7.36
N LYS A 264 21.36 -3.26 8.67
CA LYS A 264 20.41 -2.63 9.61
C LYS A 264 20.21 -1.15 9.24
N ARG A 265 18.99 -0.64 9.47
CA ARG A 265 18.61 0.73 9.07
C ARG A 265 19.32 1.83 9.86
N ASP A 266 19.60 1.59 11.13
CA ASP A 266 20.04 2.63 12.07
C ASP A 266 21.52 2.52 12.44
N LEU A 267 22.30 1.80 11.63
CA LEU A 267 23.73 1.65 11.86
C LEU A 267 24.48 2.86 11.30
N ASP A 268 25.27 3.55 12.13
CA ASP A 268 26.18 4.59 11.66
C ASP A 268 27.28 3.95 10.79
N PRO A 269 27.38 4.31 9.49
CA PRO A 269 28.34 3.68 8.59
C PRO A 269 29.77 4.20 8.82
N ARG A 270 29.97 5.35 9.48
CA ARG A 270 31.30 5.97 9.67
C ARG A 270 32.36 5.03 10.26
N PRO A 271 32.12 4.33 11.39
CA PRO A 271 33.10 3.41 11.95
C PRO A 271 33.45 2.25 11.02
N GLU A 272 32.48 1.70 10.28
CA GLU A 272 32.74 0.62 9.31
C GLU A 272 33.50 1.13 8.08
N ILE A 273 33.20 2.34 7.61
CA ILE A 273 33.95 3.01 6.53
C ILE A 273 35.42 3.19 6.92
N LEU A 274 35.71 3.62 8.15
CA LEU A 274 37.09 3.78 8.64
C LEU A 274 37.85 2.46 8.65
N LYS A 275 37.23 1.39 9.17
CA LYS A 275 37.84 0.04 9.16
C LYS A 275 38.14 -0.44 7.74
N LEU A 276 37.22 -0.25 6.79
CA LEU A 276 37.42 -0.61 5.38
C LEU A 276 38.59 0.19 4.77
N ARG A 277 38.70 1.47 5.10
CA ARG A 277 39.81 2.33 4.63
C ARG A 277 41.16 1.90 5.20
N GLU A 278 41.22 1.56 6.49
CA GLU A 278 42.44 1.04 7.14
C GLU A 278 42.90 -0.27 6.49
N ALA A 279 41.95 -1.09 6.00
CA ALA A 279 42.24 -2.29 5.22
C ALA A 279 42.60 -2.02 3.74
N GLY A 280 42.74 -0.76 3.32
CA GLY A 280 43.09 -0.38 1.95
C GLY A 280 41.93 -0.44 0.94
N ILE A 281 40.69 -0.65 1.39
CA ILE A 281 39.53 -0.74 0.51
C ILE A 281 39.02 0.67 0.19
N GLN A 282 39.07 1.06 -1.09
CA GLN A 282 38.59 2.38 -1.54
C GLN A 282 37.14 2.37 -2.05
N ARG A 283 36.66 1.20 -2.50
CA ARG A 283 35.29 1.02 -3.03
C ARG A 283 34.64 -0.18 -2.36
N ALA A 284 33.40 0.00 -1.92
CA ALA A 284 32.62 -1.03 -1.23
C ALA A 284 31.22 -1.16 -1.84
N TRP A 285 30.61 -2.33 -1.68
CA TRP A 285 29.21 -2.54 -2.03
C TRP A 285 28.29 -1.70 -1.13
N VAL A 286 27.39 -0.96 -1.78
CA VAL A 286 26.34 -0.19 -1.14
C VAL A 286 24.99 -0.52 -1.75
N THR A 287 23.95 -0.61 -0.93
CA THR A 287 22.56 -0.79 -1.40
C THR A 287 21.82 0.55 -1.39
N PRO A 288 21.17 0.96 -2.48
CA PRO A 288 20.40 2.20 -2.49
C PRO A 288 19.18 2.09 -1.59
N TRP A 289 18.86 3.17 -0.89
CA TRP A 289 17.57 3.30 -0.23
C TRP A 289 16.54 3.68 -1.29
N VAL A 290 15.83 2.67 -1.79
CA VAL A 290 14.78 2.87 -2.78
C VAL A 290 13.49 3.36 -2.09
N PRO A 291 12.91 4.48 -2.53
CA PRO A 291 11.66 5.00 -1.99
C PRO A 291 10.48 4.19 -2.58
N PHE A 292 9.77 3.43 -1.74
CA PHE A 292 8.68 2.57 -2.21
C PHE A 292 7.43 3.37 -2.61
N MET A 293 7.32 4.64 -2.19
CA MET A 293 6.19 5.51 -2.53
C MET A 293 6.07 5.80 -4.03
N VAL A 294 7.19 5.78 -4.77
CA VAL A 294 7.17 6.03 -6.23
C VAL A 294 6.54 4.85 -6.98
N PRO A 295 7.01 3.59 -6.79
CA PRO A 295 6.29 2.43 -7.31
C PRO A 295 4.84 2.35 -6.83
N LEU A 296 4.54 2.77 -5.60
CA LEU A 296 3.19 2.74 -5.06
C LEU A 296 2.25 3.72 -5.79
N LEU A 297 2.71 4.93 -6.10
CA LEU A 297 2.00 5.86 -6.97
C LEU A 297 1.78 5.25 -8.37
N GLY A 298 2.83 4.66 -8.95
CA GLY A 298 2.74 3.97 -10.23
C GLY A 298 1.70 2.83 -10.22
N GLY A 299 1.74 1.99 -9.18
CA GLY A 299 0.81 0.89 -8.98
C GLY A 299 -0.64 1.38 -8.79
N PHE A 300 -0.83 2.49 -8.10
CA PHE A 300 -2.17 3.11 -7.96
C PHE A 300 -2.74 3.55 -9.30
N LEU A 301 -1.93 4.24 -10.11
CA LEU A 301 -2.33 4.68 -11.45
C LEU A 301 -2.57 3.49 -12.39
N LEU A 302 -1.71 2.47 -12.32
CA LEU A 302 -1.89 1.24 -13.09
C LEU A 302 -3.18 0.52 -12.70
N ALA A 303 -3.46 0.35 -11.41
CA ALA A 303 -4.67 -0.31 -10.96
C ALA A 303 -5.96 0.43 -11.40
N PHE A 304 -5.93 1.76 -11.45
CA PHE A 304 -7.06 2.57 -11.97
C PHE A 304 -7.20 2.51 -13.49
N LEU A 305 -6.09 2.56 -14.23
CA LEU A 305 -6.09 2.68 -15.69
C LEU A 305 -6.03 1.31 -16.36
N ALA A 306 -5.01 0.52 -16.07
CA ALA A 306 -4.81 -0.80 -16.66
C ALA A 306 -5.69 -1.86 -15.99
N GLY A 307 -5.97 -1.75 -14.69
CA GLY A 307 -6.62 -2.80 -13.91
C GLY A 307 -5.61 -3.74 -13.26
N ASN A 308 -6.06 -4.94 -12.90
CA ASN A 308 -5.22 -5.85 -12.15
C ASN A 308 -4.24 -6.60 -13.06
N LEU A 309 -2.94 -6.32 -12.92
CA LEU A 309 -1.91 -6.96 -13.73
C LEU A 309 -1.83 -8.49 -13.53
N LEU A 310 -2.25 -9.00 -12.36
CA LEU A 310 -2.36 -10.44 -12.12
C LEU A 310 -3.37 -11.11 -13.04
N VAL A 311 -4.45 -10.42 -13.41
CA VAL A 311 -5.45 -10.97 -14.34
C VAL A 311 -4.82 -11.19 -15.71
N ALA A 312 -3.99 -10.23 -16.15
CA ALA A 312 -3.24 -10.34 -17.40
C ALA A 312 -2.18 -11.46 -17.34
N VAL A 313 -1.42 -11.56 -16.24
CA VAL A 313 -0.35 -12.56 -16.10
C VAL A 313 -0.89 -13.98 -15.89
N LEU A 314 -1.99 -14.15 -15.15
CA LEU A 314 -2.60 -15.45 -14.87
C LEU A 314 -3.50 -15.96 -16.01
N GLY A 315 -3.66 -15.20 -17.10
CA GLY A 315 -4.51 -15.57 -18.22
C GLY A 315 -6.01 -15.65 -17.86
N ALA A 316 -6.42 -14.98 -16.77
CA ALA A 316 -7.81 -14.89 -16.33
C ALA A 316 -8.55 -13.68 -16.92
N GLY A 317 -7.86 -12.91 -17.77
CA GLY A 317 -8.41 -11.78 -18.52
C GLY A 317 -9.05 -12.21 -19.83
N ARG A 318 -9.91 -11.34 -20.36
CA ARG A 318 -10.32 -11.36 -21.77
C ARG A 318 -9.47 -10.40 -22.58
#